data_AF-A0A443VF00-F1
#
_entry.id   AF-A0A443VF00-F1
#
_cell.length_a   1.000
_cell.length_b   1.000
_cell.length_c   1.000
_cell.angle_alpha   90.00
_cell.angle_beta   90.00
_cell.angle_gamma   90.00
#
_symmetry.space_group_name_H-M   'P 1'
#
loop_
_entity.id
_entity.type
_entity.pdbx_description
1 polymer ?
#
loop_
_entity_poly.entity_id
_entity_poly.type
_entity_poly.pdbx_seq_one_letter_code
_entity_poly.pdbx_strand_id
1 'polypeptide(L)' 'STDAFDKQDAAYRESVLPKAVSARVAVEAGIADYWFKYVGLNGAIVGMTTFGESAPAEQLFEEFGFTVDNVVAKAKALL' A
#
# COMPACT_ATOMS: atom_id res chain seq x y z
N SER A 1 -8.39 8.20 6.10
CA SER A 1 -8.74 7.32 7.24
C SER A 1 -9.57 6.15 6.73
N THR A 2 -9.37 4.94 7.24
CA THR A 2 -10.06 3.71 6.76
C THR A 2 -11.31 3.35 7.55
N ASP A 3 -11.66 4.12 8.59
CA ASP A 3 -12.68 3.75 9.57
C ASP A 3 -14.07 3.54 8.95
N ALA A 4 -14.41 4.24 7.87
CA ALA A 4 -15.65 4.03 7.14
C ALA A 4 -15.73 2.63 6.51
N PHE A 5 -14.62 2.12 5.96
CA PHE A 5 -14.52 0.75 5.43
C PHE A 5 -14.61 -0.29 6.55
N ASP A 6 -13.94 -0.03 7.67
CA ASP A 6 -13.91 -0.93 8.83
C ASP A 6 -15.29 -1.09 9.49
N LYS A 7 -16.13 -0.05 9.44
CA LYS A 7 -17.51 -0.07 9.95
C LYS A 7 -18.48 -0.85 9.06
N GLN A 8 -18.08 -1.23 7.85
CA GLN A 8 -18.93 -2.03 6.96
C GLN A 8 -19.02 -3.48 7.44
N ASP A 9 -20.12 -4.15 7.05
CA ASP A 9 -20.33 -5.55 7.40
C ASP A 9 -19.25 -6.48 6.80
N ALA A 10 -19.21 -7.71 7.27
CA ALA A 10 -18.21 -8.69 6.83
C ALA A 10 -18.36 -9.07 5.35
N ALA A 11 -19.57 -9.07 4.82
CA ALA A 11 -19.85 -9.46 3.44
C ALA A 11 -19.32 -8.39 2.46
N TYR A 12 -19.55 -7.12 2.77
CA TYR A 12 -19.02 -6.00 2.00
C TYR A 12 -17.48 -5.99 2.03
N ARG A 13 -16.87 -6.12 3.22
CA ARG A 13 -15.40 -6.15 3.32
C ARG A 13 -14.79 -7.34 2.56
N GLU A 14 -15.43 -8.51 2.58
CA GLU A 14 -15.02 -9.67 1.78
C GLU A 14 -15.16 -9.40 0.27
N SER A 15 -16.21 -8.72 -0.17
CA SER A 15 -16.42 -8.41 -1.59
C SER A 15 -15.35 -7.47 -2.16
N VAL A 16 -14.81 -6.58 -1.33
CA VAL A 16 -13.77 -5.60 -1.72
C VAL A 16 -12.36 -6.16 -1.55
N LEU A 17 -12.09 -6.85 -0.44
CA LEU A 17 -10.80 -7.46 -0.13
C LEU A 17 -10.95 -8.97 0.14
N PRO A 18 -11.22 -9.78 -0.90
CA PRO A 18 -11.47 -11.21 -0.74
C PRO A 18 -10.29 -11.92 -0.06
N LYS A 19 -10.56 -12.69 0.99
CA LYS A 19 -9.51 -13.41 1.75
C LYS A 19 -8.72 -14.38 0.88
N ALA A 20 -9.33 -14.89 -0.18
CA ALA A 20 -8.69 -15.79 -1.14
C ALA A 20 -7.56 -15.11 -1.96
N VAL A 21 -7.56 -13.78 -2.07
CA VAL A 21 -6.53 -13.04 -2.81
C VAL A 21 -5.54 -12.43 -1.82
N SER A 22 -4.39 -13.09 -1.65
CA SER A 22 -3.32 -12.65 -0.73
C SER A 22 -2.29 -11.73 -1.37
N ALA A 23 -2.09 -11.80 -2.69
CA ALA A 23 -1.19 -10.91 -3.43
C ALA A 23 -1.79 -9.50 -3.51
N ARG A 24 -1.41 -8.63 -2.57
CA ARG A 24 -1.94 -7.27 -2.42
C ARG A 24 -0.80 -6.26 -2.36
N VAL A 25 -0.98 -5.12 -3.01
CA VAL A 25 -0.05 -3.98 -2.93
C VAL A 25 -0.80 -2.76 -2.40
N ALA A 26 -0.35 -2.20 -1.28
CA ALA A 26 -0.79 -0.89 -0.81
C ALA A 26 0.17 0.20 -1.31
N VAL A 27 -0.36 1.36 -1.72
CA VAL A 27 0.43 2.49 -2.22
C VAL A 27 -0.05 3.77 -1.55
N GLU A 28 0.80 4.38 -0.72
CA GLU A 28 0.50 5.64 -0.02
C GLU A 28 1.78 6.37 0.37
N ALA A 29 1.86 7.68 0.15
CA ALA A 29 2.95 8.54 0.63
C ALA A 29 2.85 8.83 2.14
N GLY A 30 2.74 7.77 2.93
CA GLY A 30 2.63 7.75 4.39
C GLY A 30 3.32 6.51 4.97
N ILE A 31 3.34 6.36 6.29
CA ILE A 31 4.07 5.28 6.95
C ILE A 31 3.57 3.89 6.52
N ALA A 32 4.49 3.02 6.12
CA ALA A 32 4.14 1.71 5.57
C ALA A 32 3.43 0.80 6.59
N ASP A 33 3.85 0.81 7.85
CA ASP A 33 3.42 -0.16 8.87
C ASP A 33 1.90 -0.25 9.07
N TYR A 34 1.19 0.86 8.86
CA TYR A 34 -0.27 0.89 8.96
C TYR A 34 -0.95 -0.09 7.99
N TRP A 35 -0.36 -0.29 6.81
CA TRP A 35 -0.97 -1.02 5.71
C TRP A 35 -0.90 -2.55 5.86
N PHE A 36 -0.09 -3.08 6.79
CA PHE A 36 -0.07 -4.51 7.10
C PHE A 36 -1.46 -5.05 7.47
N LYS A 37 -2.34 -4.20 8.03
CA LYS A 37 -3.74 -4.54 8.32
C LYS A 37 -4.50 -5.07 7.09
N TYR A 38 -4.21 -4.56 5.89
CA TYR A 38 -4.96 -4.88 4.67
C TYR A 38 -4.20 -5.74 3.68
N VAL A 39 -2.87 -5.63 3.63
CA VAL A 39 -2.04 -6.45 2.72
C VAL A 39 -1.59 -7.76 3.37
N GLY A 40 -1.65 -7.88 4.69
CA GLY A 40 -1.18 -9.04 5.43
C GLY A 40 0.34 -9.23 5.36
N LEU A 41 0.82 -10.43 5.72
CA LEU A 41 2.25 -10.76 5.74
C LEU A 41 2.79 -11.22 4.37
N ASN A 42 1.90 -11.42 3.39
CA ASN A 42 2.22 -11.93 2.06
C ASN A 42 2.03 -10.88 0.96
N GLY A 43 1.74 -9.63 1.32
CA GLY A 43 1.61 -8.52 0.38
C GLY A 43 2.86 -7.65 0.31
N ALA A 44 2.75 -6.53 -0.39
CA ALA A 44 3.77 -5.50 -0.47
C ALA A 44 3.17 -4.10 -0.19
N ILE A 45 4.03 -3.17 0.21
CA ILE A 45 3.65 -1.79 0.52
C ILE A 45 4.64 -0.87 -0.17
N VAL A 46 4.15 0.04 -0.99
CA VAL A 46 4.91 1.20 -1.50
C VAL A 46 4.50 2.39 -0.64
N GLY A 47 5.32 2.66 0.38
CA GLY A 47 5.08 3.72 1.34
C GLY A 47 6.36 4.18 2.03
N MET A 48 6.24 5.20 2.86
CA MET A 48 7.36 5.78 3.59
C MET A 48 7.80 4.87 4.74
N THR A 49 9.10 4.79 4.98
CA THR A 49 9.70 4.14 6.16
C THR A 49 10.66 5.06 6.91
N THR A 50 10.79 6.31 6.45
CA THR A 50 11.70 7.34 6.96
C THR A 50 10.97 8.69 7.03
N PHE A 51 11.64 9.69 7.60
CA PHE A 51 11.24 11.08 7.37
C PHE A 51 11.47 11.49 5.91
N GLY A 52 10.87 12.62 5.53
CA GLY A 52 11.06 13.24 4.22
C GLY A 52 12.32 14.09 4.16
N GLU A 53 12.53 14.69 3.00
CA GLU A 53 13.66 15.57 2.72
C GLU A 53 13.18 16.89 2.09
N SER A 54 14.02 17.91 2.08
CA SER A 54 13.70 19.23 1.51
C SER A 54 14.09 19.30 0.03
N ALA A 55 13.18 18.93 -0.87
CA ALA A 55 13.36 18.99 -2.32
C ALA A 55 12.00 19.16 -3.05
N PRO A 56 11.99 19.45 -4.36
CA PRO A 56 10.77 19.41 -5.17
C PRO A 56 10.06 18.05 -5.10
N ALA A 57 8.72 18.07 -5.08
CA ALA A 57 7.92 16.87 -4.86
C ALA A 57 8.18 15.78 -5.91
N GLU A 58 8.42 16.13 -7.17
CA GLU A 58 8.72 15.16 -8.22
C GLU A 58 10.00 14.36 -7.94
N GLN A 59 11.03 15.02 -7.39
CA GLN A 59 12.29 14.36 -7.01
C GLN A 59 12.08 13.49 -5.78
N LEU A 60 11.29 13.95 -4.80
CA LEU A 60 10.97 13.17 -3.61
C LEU A 60 10.15 11.92 -3.93
N PHE A 61 9.19 12.01 -4.86
CA PHE A 61 8.42 10.85 -5.28
C PHE A 61 9.30 9.81 -5.97
N GLU A 62 10.24 10.23 -6.81
CA GLU A 62 11.21 9.32 -7.43
C GLU A 62 12.12 8.67 -6.38
N GLU A 63 12.73 9.47 -5.51
CA GLU A 63 13.66 9.03 -4.45
C GLU A 63 13.00 8.04 -3.48
N PHE A 64 11.78 8.34 -3.02
CA PHE A 64 11.04 7.46 -2.11
C PHE A 64 10.28 6.34 -2.83
N GLY A 65 10.43 6.20 -4.15
CA GLY A 65 9.92 5.06 -4.91
C GLY A 65 8.43 5.10 -5.23
N PHE A 66 7.78 6.26 -5.19
CA PHE A 66 6.41 6.46 -5.64
C PHE A 66 6.33 6.62 -7.16
N THR A 67 6.81 5.60 -7.86
CA THR A 67 6.82 5.53 -9.32
C THR A 67 5.96 4.37 -9.81
N VAL A 68 5.41 4.52 -11.02
CA VAL A 68 4.62 3.47 -11.67
C VAL A 68 5.45 2.19 -11.79
N ASP A 69 6.72 2.31 -12.19
CA ASP A 69 7.61 1.18 -12.39
C ASP A 69 7.88 0.41 -11.09
N ASN A 70 8.08 1.12 -9.96
CA ASN A 70 8.26 0.46 -8.66
C ASN A 70 6.98 -0.27 -8.23
N VAL A 71 5.80 0.33 -8.39
CA VAL A 71 4.52 -0.33 -8.05
C VAL A 71 4.35 -1.61 -8.90
N VAL A 72 4.60 -1.53 -10.20
CA VAL A 72 4.52 -2.69 -11.11
C VAL A 72 5.54 -3.77 -10.73
N ALA A 73 6.77 -3.38 -10.39
CA ALA A 73 7.80 -4.32 -9.96
C ALA A 73 7.41 -5.05 -8.66
N LYS A 74 6.87 -4.32 -7.67
CA LYS A 74 6.37 -4.93 -6.41
C LYS A 74 5.20 -5.87 -6.67
N ALA A 75 4.24 -5.48 -7.51
CA ALA A 75 3.11 -6.32 -7.86
C ALA A 75 3.56 -7.63 -8.55
N LYS A 76 4.50 -7.54 -9.50
CA LYS A 76 5.06 -8.72 -10.18
C LYS A 76 5.82 -9.66 -9.24
N ALA A 77 6.49 -9.12 -8.22
CA ALA A 77 7.23 -9.93 -7.26
C ALA A 77 6.32 -10.73 -6.30
N LEU A 78 5.02 -10.41 -6.22
CA LEU A 78 4.04 -11.13 -5.40
C LEU A 78 3.32 -12.28 -6.14
N LEU A 79 3.48 -12.36 -7.46
CA LEU A 79 2.81 -13.33 -8.35
C LEU A 79 3.72 -14.51 -8.65
#